data_AF-A0A960KDC6-F1
#
_entry.id   AF-A0A960KDC6-F1
#
_cell.length_a   1.000
_cell.length_b   1.000
_cell.length_c   1.000
_cell.angle_alpha   90.00
_cell.angle_beta   90.00
_cell.angle_gamma   90.00
#
_symmetry.space_group_name_H-M   'P 1'
#
loop_
_entity.id
_entity.type
_entity.pdbx_description
1 polymer ?
#
loop_
_entity_poly.entity_id
_entity_poly.type
_entity_poly.pdbx_seq_one_letter_code
_entity_poly.pdbx_strand_id
1 'polypeptide(L)'
;MIRVAQLLLVLAAAALWVASRLTWVSVTSFDGLSPPRTSTLNGAEWSTALLPLALLLLAAALAALAVRGWLLRALALLVDLACLTLGYLGISLIVMPD
;
A
#
# COMPACT_ATOMS: atom_id res chain seq x y z
N MET A 1 15.56 19.04 7.52
CA MET A 1 14.96 18.40 6.32
C MET A 1 14.66 16.92 6.53
N ILE A 2 15.57 16.11 7.11
CA ILE A 2 15.34 14.65 7.25
C ILE A 2 14.11 14.27 8.10
N ARG A 3 13.80 15.05 9.15
CA ARG A 3 12.61 14.85 10.00
C ARG A 3 11.30 14.98 9.23
N VAL A 4 11.24 15.90 8.26
CA VAL A 4 10.05 16.10 7.42
C VAL A 4 9.87 14.90 6.50
N ALA A 5 10.94 14.42 5.87
CA ALA A 5 10.90 13.23 5.03
C ALA A 5 10.41 12.00 5.80
N GLN A 6 10.88 11.81 7.04
CA GLN A 6 10.43 10.73 7.91
C GLN A 6 8.95 10.83 8.27
N LEU A 7 8.49 12.03 8.60
CA LEU A 7 7.09 12.26 8.91
C LEU A 7 6.22 11.91 7.70
N LEU A 8 6.62 12.34 6.50
CA LEU A 8 5.93 11.99 5.25
C LEU A 8 5.90 10.48 4.99
N LEU A 9 7.01 9.78 5.20
CA LEU A 9 7.06 8.31 5.04
C LEU A 9 6.15 7.58 6.04
N VAL A 10 6.11 8.03 7.30
CA VAL A 10 5.22 7.47 8.32
C VAL A 10 3.76 7.75 7.98
N LEU A 11 3.43 8.96 7.51
CA LEU A 11 2.08 9.30 7.05
C LEU A 11 1.66 8.45 5.85
N ALA A 12 2.56 8.24 4.88
CA ALA A 12 2.29 7.38 3.73
C ALA A 12 2.06 5.92 4.16
N ALA A 13 2.89 5.40 5.07
CA ALA A 13 2.72 4.07 5.65
C ALA A 13 1.36 3.92 6.36
N ALA A 14 0.99 4.92 7.17
CA ALA A 14 -0.29 4.93 7.87
C ALA A 14 -1.47 4.98 6.88
N ALA A 15 -1.38 5.81 5.83
CA ALA A 15 -2.40 5.90 4.80
C ALA A 15 -2.60 4.57 4.06
N LEU A 16 -1.51 3.89 3.68
CA LEU A 16 -1.58 2.57 3.03
C LEU A 16 -2.17 1.51 3.96
N TRP A 17 -1.80 1.54 5.24
CA TRP A 17 -2.39 0.65 6.23
C TRP A 17 -3.89 0.89 6.41
N VAL A 18 -4.33 2.14 6.53
CA VAL A 18 -5.76 2.48 6.59
C VAL A 18 -6.46 2.00 5.32
N ALA A 19 -5.91 2.29 4.14
CA ALA A 19 -6.47 1.87 2.86
C ALA A 19 -6.67 0.35 2.79
N SER A 20 -5.72 -0.44 3.33
CA SER A 20 -5.83 -1.90 3.40
C SER A 20 -7.00 -2.40 4.28
N ARG A 21 -7.48 -1.58 5.22
CA ARG A 21 -8.60 -1.93 6.11
C ARG A 21 -9.97 -1.49 5.56
N LEU A 22 -10.00 -0.58 4.59
CA LEU A 22 -11.24 -0.12 3.98
C LEU A 22 -11.83 -1.19 3.06
N THR A 23 -13.16 -1.24 2.98
CA THR A 23 -13.88 -2.06 2.00
C THR A 23 -13.75 -1.45 0.62
N TRP A 24 -13.23 -2.21 -0.34
CA TRP A 24 -13.02 -1.73 -1.71
C TRP A 24 -14.04 -2.31 -2.68
N VAL A 25 -14.35 -3.60 -2.54
CA VAL A 25 -15.21 -4.33 -3.48
C VAL A 25 -16.27 -5.11 -2.70
N SER A 26 -17.51 -5.06 -3.18
CA SER A 26 -18.58 -5.95 -2.73
C SER A 26 -18.89 -6.92 -3.85
N VAL A 27 -18.66 -8.21 -3.62
CA VAL A 27 -18.92 -9.26 -4.61
C VAL A 27 -20.17 -10.00 -4.19
N THR A 28 -21.15 -10.07 -5.09
CA THR A 28 -22.32 -10.94 -4.94
C THR A 28 -22.07 -12.20 -5.76
N SER A 29 -21.91 -13.34 -5.09
CA SER A 29 -21.77 -14.63 -5.74
C SER A 29 -23.12 -15.36 -5.74
N PHE A 30 -23.43 -15.97 -6.87
CA PHE A 30 -24.58 -16.84 -7.06
C PHE A 30 -24.05 -18.22 -7.42
N ASP A 31 -24.21 -19.19 -6.53
CA ASP A 31 -23.82 -20.59 -6.76
C ASP A 31 -24.98 -21.44 -7.32
N GLY A 32 -26.18 -20.86 -7.46
CA GLY A 32 -27.38 -21.51 -7.99
C GLY A 32 -28.02 -22.55 -7.07
N LEU A 33 -27.40 -22.82 -5.92
CA LEU A 33 -27.81 -23.82 -4.94
C LEU A 33 -28.18 -23.20 -3.58
N SER A 34 -27.70 -21.98 -3.31
CA SER A 34 -28.01 -21.18 -2.13
C SER A 34 -28.55 -19.79 -2.52
N PRO A 35 -29.23 -19.10 -1.58
CA PRO A 35 -29.55 -17.69 -1.75
C PRO A 35 -28.27 -16.86 -1.99
N PRO A 36 -28.33 -15.80 -2.83
CA PRO A 36 -27.18 -14.96 -3.14
C PRO A 36 -26.46 -14.49 -1.89
N ARG A 37 -25.14 -14.73 -1.85
CA ARG A 37 -24.28 -14.26 -0.77
C ARG A 37 -23.50 -13.05 -1.25
N THR A 38 -23.66 -11.94 -0.55
CA THR A 38 -22.86 -10.73 -0.77
C THR A 38 -21.75 -10.70 0.27
N SER A 39 -20.50 -10.73 -0.19
CA SER A 39 -19.31 -10.62 0.66
C SER A 39 -18.53 -9.35 0.30
N THR A 40 -18.21 -8.55 1.31
CA THR A 40 -17.36 -7.37 1.19
C THR A 40 -15.90 -7.78 1.32
N LEU A 41 -15.07 -7.39 0.36
CA LEU A 41 -13.62 -7.58 0.39
C LEU A 41 -12.94 -6.27 0.78
N ASN A 42 -12.08 -6.34 1.79
CA ASN A 42 -11.25 -5.21 2.18
C ASN A 42 -10.04 -5.03 1.24
N GLY A 43 -9.38 -3.89 1.32
CA GLY A 43 -8.23 -3.58 0.48
C GLY A 43 -7.08 -4.59 0.63
N ALA A 44 -6.86 -5.16 1.81
CA ALA A 44 -5.82 -6.18 2.02
C ALA A 44 -6.14 -7.51 1.33
N GLU A 45 -7.42 -7.89 1.25
CA GLU A 45 -7.89 -9.07 0.52
C GLU A 45 -7.84 -8.87 -0.99
N TRP A 46 -8.12 -7.65 -1.46
CA TRP A 46 -8.07 -7.31 -2.88
C TRP A 46 -6.64 -7.06 -3.39
N SER A 47 -5.79 -6.43 -2.59
CA SER A 47 -4.40 -6.11 -2.93
C SER A 47 -3.45 -6.50 -1.80
N THR A 48 -2.75 -7.62 -2.00
CA THR A 48 -1.76 -8.14 -1.05
C THR A 48 -0.52 -7.25 -0.89
N ALA A 49 -0.34 -6.26 -1.77
CA ALA A 49 0.82 -5.37 -1.78
C ALA A 49 0.72 -4.21 -0.76
N LEU A 50 -0.49 -3.83 -0.33
CA LEU A 50 -0.69 -2.65 0.53
C LEU A 50 0.01 -2.77 1.88
N LEU A 51 -0.14 -3.91 2.55
CA LEU A 51 0.44 -4.15 3.87
C LEU A 51 1.99 -4.21 3.82
N PRO A 52 2.63 -4.99 2.93
CA PRO A 52 4.08 -4.98 2.78
C PRO A 52 4.67 -3.60 2.47
N LEU A 53 4.04 -2.83 1.58
CA LEU A 53 4.51 -1.50 1.22
C LEU A 53 4.37 -0.51 2.39
N ALA A 54 3.29 -0.60 3.17
CA ALA A 54 3.15 0.19 4.40
C ALA A 54 4.29 -0.08 5.38
N LEU A 55 4.60 -1.37 5.62
CA LEU A 55 5.70 -1.77 6.51
C LEU A 55 7.07 -1.36 5.97
N LEU A 56 7.27 -1.45 4.65
CA LEU A 56 8.49 -1.04 3.97
C LEU A 56 8.78 0.45 4.17
N LEU A 57 7.78 1.31 3.97
CA LEU A 57 7.92 2.76 4.15
C LEU A 57 8.17 3.13 5.61
N LEU A 58 7.51 2.43 6.55
CA LEU A 58 7.77 2.61 7.98
C LEU A 58 9.21 2.21 8.35
N ALA A 59 9.67 1.07 7.85
CA ALA A 59 11.06 0.62 8.04
C ALA A 59 12.06 1.60 7.42
N ALA A 60 11.78 2.12 6.23
CA ALA A 60 12.63 3.11 5.57
C ALA A 60 12.74 4.43 6.38
N ALA A 61 11.64 4.88 6.98
CA ALA A 61 11.63 6.05 7.85
C ALA A 61 12.58 5.89 9.05
N LEU A 62 12.58 4.70 9.67
CA LEU A 62 13.48 4.36 10.77
C LEU A 62 14.94 4.19 10.31
N ALA A 63 15.15 3.45 9.21
CA ALA A 63 16.48 3.18 8.67
C ALA A 63 17.21 4.47 8.24
N ALA A 64 16.48 5.49 7.78
CA ALA A 64 17.05 6.80 7.47
C ALA A 64 17.76 7.49 8.67
N LEU A 65 17.49 7.08 9.91
CA LEU A 65 18.24 7.55 11.10
C LEU A 65 19.57 6.83 11.30
N ALA A 66 19.64 5.54 10.93
CA ALA A 66 20.78 4.68 11.24
C ALA A 66 21.85 4.72 10.15
N VAL A 67 21.41 4.88 8.90
CA VAL A 67 22.22 4.66 7.71
C VAL A 67 22.94 5.94 7.27
N ARG A 68 24.19 5.83 6.82
CA ARG A 68 24.99 6.93 6.25
C ARG A 68 25.69 6.52 4.95
N GLY A 69 26.09 7.50 4.14
CA GLY A 69 26.92 7.28 2.94
C GLY A 69 26.21 6.52 1.81
N TRP A 70 26.88 5.55 1.21
CA TRP A 70 26.36 4.78 0.06
C TRP A 70 25.06 4.03 0.35
N LEU A 71 24.88 3.53 1.58
CA LEU A 71 23.66 2.80 1.94
C LEU A 71 22.43 3.72 1.92
N LEU A 72 22.58 5.04 2.13
CA LEU A 72 21.45 5.98 1.96
C LEU A 72 20.99 6.05 0.50
N ARG A 73 21.91 5.88 -0.46
CA ARG A 73 21.56 5.84 -1.89
C ARG A 73 20.79 4.56 -2.23
N ALA A 74 21.21 3.43 -1.68
CA ALA A 74 20.48 2.17 -1.83
C ALA A 74 19.07 2.24 -1.22
N LEU A 75 18.94 2.84 -0.03
CA LEU A 75 17.65 3.09 0.60
C LEU A 75 16.77 4.01 -0.24
N ALA A 76 17.34 5.08 -0.81
CA ALA A 76 16.62 5.98 -1.70
C ALA A 76 16.10 5.26 -2.94
N LEU A 77 16.91 4.40 -3.58
CA LEU A 77 16.48 3.58 -4.72
C LEU A 77 15.36 2.60 -4.35
N LEU A 78 15.42 2.00 -3.17
CA LEU A 78 14.37 1.11 -2.69
C LEU A 78 13.04 1.85 -2.48
N VAL A 79 13.09 3.04 -1.88
CA VAL A 79 11.89 3.88 -1.71
C VAL A 79 11.34 4.34 -3.06
N ASP A 80 12.21 4.69 -4.00
CA ASP A 80 11.81 5.07 -5.37
C ASP A 80 11.06 3.93 -6.08
N LEU A 81 11.59 2.71 -6.00
CA LEU A 81 10.95 1.52 -6.56
C LEU A 81 9.60 1.22 -5.88
N ALA A 82 9.51 1.45 -4.57
CA ALA A 82 8.25 1.32 -3.84
C ALA A 82 7.22 2.35 -4.33
N CYS A 83 7.63 3.60 -4.56
CA CYS A 83 6.76 4.64 -5.12
C CYS A 83 6.29 4.30 -6.55
N LEU A 84 7.19 3.79 -7.40
CA LEU A 84 6.82 3.29 -8.73
C LEU A 84 5.77 2.19 -8.66
N THR A 85 5.96 1.23 -7.74
CA THR A 85 5.01 0.14 -7.52
C THR A 85 3.65 0.65 -7.05
N LEU A 86 3.64 1.64 -6.15
CA LEU A 86 2.40 2.29 -5.68
C LEU A 86 1.69 3.04 -6.81
N GLY A 87 2.42 3.75 -7.66
CA GLY A 87 1.87 4.43 -8.83
C GLY A 87 1.23 3.43 -9.81
N TYR A 88 1.94 2.34 -10.11
CA TYR A 88 1.41 1.25 -10.93
C TYR A 88 0.13 0.64 -10.32
N LEU A 89 0.15 0.28 -9.04
CA LEU A 89 -1.03 -0.24 -8.34
C LEU A 89 -2.21 0.73 -8.42
N GLY A 90 -1.98 2.01 -8.16
CA GLY A 90 -3.03 3.03 -8.23
C GLY A 90 -3.69 3.07 -9.60
N ILE A 91 -2.90 3.01 -10.67
CA ILE A 91 -3.43 2.99 -12.05
C ILE A 91 -4.17 1.69 -12.35
N SER A 92 -3.59 0.53 -11.98
CA SER A 92 -4.18 -0.78 -12.23
C SER A 92 -5.49 -1.04 -11.49
N LEU A 93 -5.77 -0.27 -10.43
CA LEU A 93 -6.97 -0.41 -9.61
C LEU A 93 -8.08 0.60 -9.98
N ILE A 94 -7.82 1.53 -10.91
CA ILE A 94 -8.86 2.44 -11.39
C ILE A 94 -9.92 1.64 -12.15
N VAL A 95 -11.17 1.78 -11.72
CA VAL A 95 -12.34 1.29 -12.45
C VAL A 95 -12.69 2.30 -13.53
N MET A 96 -12.70 1.87 -14.80
CA MET A 96 -13.28 2.65 -15.88
C MET A 96 -14.80 2.47 -15.86
N PRO A 97 -15.59 3.55 -15.90
CA PRO A 97 -17.00 3.44 -16.20
C PRO A 97 -17.18 2.95 -17.65
N ASP A 98 -18.14 2.06 -17.84
CA ASP A 98 -18.58 1.56 -19.15
C ASP A 98 -19.27 2.64 -20.00
#